data_AF-A0AAD9B1K7-F1
#
_entry.id   AF-A0AAD9B1K7-F1
#
_cell.length_a   1.000
_cell.length_b   1.000
_cell.length_c   1.000
_cell.angle_alpha   90.00
_cell.angle_beta   90.00
_cell.angle_gamma   90.00
#
_symmetry.space_group_name_H-M   'P 1'
#
loop_
_entity.id
_entity.type
_entity.pdbx_description
1 polymer ?
#
loop_
_entity_poly.entity_id
_entity_poly.type
_entity_poly.pdbx_seq_one_letter_code
_entity_poly.pdbx_strand_id
1 'polypeptide(L)'
;MKEQSFEDEVMRILEETPSARKALLENHENLLRSGDGSLKALEETKNFTTQSLASVAYQISSLAGSVLSLLDAQTNQLRHMESSINLIGQTVEMHKEKVSRREIGVFTAARRVPRCHKILPPLLAAGSKPRPPYSRRPISYQQLDGIGHGIKVSHTHTHTHTHTHTHTHTHTVV
;
A
#
# COMPACT_ATOMS: atom_id res chain seq x y z
N MET A 1 2.16 54.41 -115.49
CA MET A 1 3.20 53.91 -114.56
C MET A 1 2.79 53.92 -113.09
N LYS A 2 1.92 54.83 -112.62
CA LYS A 2 1.49 54.85 -111.20
C LYS A 2 0.50 53.73 -110.80
N GLU A 3 -0.33 53.23 -111.73
CA GLU A 3 -1.33 52.19 -111.42
C GLU A 3 -0.73 50.78 -111.26
N GLN A 4 0.28 50.40 -112.07
CA GLN A 4 0.98 49.11 -111.90
C GLN A 4 1.72 48.99 -110.56
N SER A 5 2.27 50.11 -110.07
CA SER A 5 2.89 50.16 -108.73
C SER A 5 1.88 49.98 -107.59
N PHE A 6 0.60 50.31 -107.82
CA PHE A 6 -0.46 50.22 -106.82
C PHE A 6 -1.03 48.80 -106.76
N GLU A 7 -1.20 48.16 -107.92
CA GLU A 7 -1.55 46.73 -108.02
C GLU A 7 -0.48 45.84 -107.37
N ASP A 8 0.82 46.12 -107.58
CA ASP A 8 1.91 45.38 -106.92
C ASP A 8 1.92 45.59 -105.39
N GLU A 9 1.60 46.80 -104.91
CA GLU A 9 1.45 47.10 -103.48
C GLU A 9 0.27 46.32 -102.86
N VAL A 10 -0.87 46.29 -103.56
CA VAL A 10 -2.09 45.57 -103.12
C VAL A 10 -1.86 44.06 -103.14
N MET A 11 -1.15 43.53 -104.14
CA MET A 11 -0.79 42.11 -104.21
C MET A 11 0.14 41.73 -103.05
N ARG A 12 1.13 42.57 -102.72
CA ARG A 12 1.98 42.38 -101.52
C ARG A 12 1.15 42.38 -100.24
N ILE A 13 0.26 43.36 -100.05
CA ILE A 13 -0.58 43.44 -98.84
C ILE A 13 -1.49 42.20 -98.70
N LEU A 14 -2.07 41.72 -99.80
CA LEU A 14 -2.91 40.52 -99.79
C LEU A 14 -2.14 39.25 -99.42
N GLU A 15 -0.84 39.21 -99.70
CA GLU A 15 0.04 38.09 -99.37
C GLU A 15 0.65 38.20 -97.96
N GLU A 16 1.06 39.42 -97.54
CA GLU A 16 1.74 39.69 -96.27
C GLU A 16 0.79 39.74 -95.07
N THR A 17 -0.43 40.29 -95.25
CA THR A 17 -1.43 40.41 -94.18
C THR A 17 -1.83 39.05 -93.55
N PRO A 18 -2.17 38.00 -94.33
CA PRO A 18 -2.48 36.69 -93.74
C PRO A 18 -1.26 36.04 -93.09
N SER A 19 -0.05 36.24 -93.64
CA SER A 19 1.21 35.75 -93.05
C SER A 19 1.48 36.40 -91.69
N ALA A 20 1.38 37.73 -91.60
CA ALA A 20 1.55 38.49 -90.37
C ALA A 20 0.51 38.10 -89.30
N ARG A 21 -0.75 37.88 -89.69
CA ARG A 21 -1.79 37.38 -88.79
C ARG A 21 -1.48 35.99 -88.25
N LYS A 22 -0.97 35.09 -89.10
CA LYS A 22 -0.59 33.74 -88.69
C LYS A 22 0.59 33.75 -87.71
N ALA A 23 1.59 34.59 -87.97
CA ALA A 23 2.73 34.81 -87.08
C ALA A 23 2.30 35.37 -85.71
N LEU A 24 1.31 36.28 -85.66
CA LEU A 24 0.74 36.80 -84.42
C LEU A 24 0.02 35.72 -83.61
N LEU A 25 -0.74 34.84 -84.27
CA LEU A 25 -1.43 33.73 -83.61
C LEU A 25 -0.44 32.69 -83.08
N GLU A 26 0.59 32.35 -83.84
CA GLU A 26 1.66 31.44 -83.39
C GLU A 26 2.45 32.03 -82.23
N ASN A 27 2.70 33.35 -82.23
CA ASN A 27 3.35 34.02 -81.10
C ASN A 27 2.48 33.96 -79.84
N HIS A 28 1.17 34.18 -79.98
CA HIS A 28 0.22 34.08 -78.88
C HIS A 28 0.15 32.66 -78.28
N GLU A 29 0.07 31.63 -79.13
CA GLU A 29 0.13 30.24 -78.66
C GLU A 29 1.45 29.90 -77.97
N ASN A 30 2.58 30.36 -78.50
CA ASN A 30 3.88 30.13 -77.88
C ASN A 30 4.00 30.83 -76.52
N LEU A 31 3.46 32.04 -76.37
CA LEU A 31 3.47 32.78 -75.11
C LEU A 31 2.62 32.06 -74.04
N LEU A 32 1.44 31.58 -74.41
CA LEU A 32 0.58 30.77 -73.54
C LEU A 32 1.26 29.48 -73.09
N ARG A 33 1.87 28.74 -74.03
CA ARG A 33 2.61 27.50 -73.74
C ARG A 33 3.84 27.73 -72.87
N SER A 34 4.50 28.89 -72.99
CA SER A 34 5.64 29.25 -72.15
C SER A 34 5.24 29.50 -70.69
N GLY A 35 4.05 30.07 -70.45
CA GLY A 35 3.49 30.28 -69.11
C GLY A 35 3.10 28.98 -68.38
N ASP A 36 2.55 28.00 -69.10
CA ASP A 36 2.12 26.71 -68.53
C ASP A 36 3.26 25.91 -67.89
N GLY A 37 4.48 26.00 -68.44
CA GLY A 37 5.67 25.34 -67.87
C GLY A 37 6.03 25.86 -66.48
N SER A 38 5.89 27.17 -66.27
CA SER A 38 6.18 27.81 -64.97
C SER A 38 5.14 27.45 -63.91
N LEU A 39 3.86 27.33 -64.28
CA LEU A 39 2.79 26.93 -63.36
C LEU A 39 2.93 25.46 -62.94
N LYS A 40 3.31 24.58 -63.87
CA LYS A 40 3.60 23.16 -63.55
C LYS A 40 4.78 23.00 -62.60
N ALA A 41 5.89 23.69 -62.86
CA ALA A 41 7.06 23.66 -61.98
C ALA A 41 6.77 24.22 -60.58
N LEU A 42 5.92 25.25 -60.48
CA LEU A 42 5.48 25.79 -59.20
C LEU A 42 4.59 24.80 -58.44
N GLU A 43 3.65 24.13 -59.10
CA GLU A 43 2.79 23.12 -58.46
C GLU A 43 3.60 21.90 -58.02
N GLU A 44 4.58 21.45 -58.81
CA GLU A 44 5.53 20.40 -58.40
C GLU A 44 6.34 20.82 -57.18
N THR A 45 6.82 22.07 -57.13
CA THR A 45 7.54 22.60 -55.97
C THR A 45 6.64 22.65 -54.73
N LYS A 46 5.38 23.10 -54.87
CA LYS A 46 4.40 23.12 -53.78
C LYS A 46 4.15 21.71 -53.26
N ASN A 47 3.93 20.73 -54.13
CA ASN A 47 3.77 19.33 -53.74
C ASN A 47 5.02 18.77 -53.05
N PHE A 48 6.21 19.12 -53.53
CA PHE A 48 7.47 18.72 -52.89
C PHE A 48 7.64 19.35 -51.50
N THR A 49 7.29 20.63 -51.34
CA THR A 49 7.38 21.32 -50.04
C THR A 49 6.37 20.77 -49.02
N THR A 50 5.14 20.47 -49.43
CA THR A 50 4.13 19.85 -48.55
C THR A 50 4.55 18.43 -48.14
N GLN A 51 5.06 17.64 -49.08
CA GLN A 51 5.58 16.30 -48.81
C GLN A 51 6.81 16.34 -47.88
N SER A 52 7.74 17.27 -48.10
CA SER A 52 8.94 17.43 -47.27
C SER A 52 8.56 17.82 -45.84
N LEU A 53 7.64 18.77 -45.68
CA LEU A 53 7.13 19.18 -44.37
C LEU A 53 6.42 18.02 -43.65
N ALA A 54 5.53 17.30 -44.34
CA ALA A 54 4.84 16.15 -43.77
C ALA A 54 5.81 15.05 -43.33
N SER A 55 6.83 14.77 -44.15
CA SER A 55 7.87 13.79 -43.83
C SER A 55 8.66 14.17 -42.58
N VAL A 56 9.14 15.41 -42.48
CA VAL A 56 9.88 15.89 -41.31
C VAL A 56 9.00 15.88 -40.06
N ALA A 57 7.75 16.35 -40.17
CA ALA A 57 6.80 16.34 -39.06
C ALA A 57 6.54 14.92 -38.55
N TYR A 58 6.35 13.96 -39.45
CA TYR A 58 6.18 12.55 -39.09
C TYR A 58 7.42 11.97 -38.42
N GLN A 59 8.63 12.26 -38.94
CA GLN A 59 9.89 11.81 -38.34
C GLN A 59 10.07 12.37 -36.92
N ILE A 60 9.79 13.66 -36.72
CA ILE A 60 9.85 14.29 -35.39
C ILE A 60 8.84 13.64 -34.45
N SER A 61 7.59 13.43 -34.88
CA SER A 61 6.54 12.83 -34.07
C SER A 61 6.88 11.39 -33.67
N SER A 62 7.35 10.59 -34.62
CA SER A 62 7.76 9.20 -34.38
C SER A 62 8.95 9.14 -33.41
N LEU A 63 9.99 9.96 -33.64
CA LEU A 63 11.16 10.00 -32.76
C LEU A 63 10.79 10.47 -31.35
N ALA A 64 9.97 11.51 -31.23
CA ALA A 64 9.49 12.00 -29.95
C ALA A 64 8.72 10.90 -29.18
N GLY A 65 7.85 10.16 -29.87
CA GLY A 65 7.14 9.02 -29.29
C GLY A 65 8.08 7.92 -28.80
N SER A 66 9.09 7.56 -29.60
CA SER A 66 10.10 6.57 -29.20
C SER A 66 10.92 7.03 -28.00
N VAL A 67 11.33 8.31 -27.96
CA VAL A 67 12.09 8.87 -26.84
C VAL A 67 11.25 8.90 -25.56
N LEU A 68 9.98 9.31 -25.64
CA LEU A 68 9.08 9.28 -24.48
C LEU A 68 8.89 7.85 -23.96
N SER A 69 8.64 6.88 -24.85
CA SER A 69 8.52 5.48 -24.47
C SER A 69 9.80 4.92 -23.84
N LEU A 70 10.98 5.32 -24.34
CA LEU A 70 12.25 4.96 -23.74
C LEU A 70 12.42 5.54 -22.33
N LEU A 71 12.08 6.81 -22.14
CA LEU A 71 12.16 7.48 -20.83
C LEU A 71 11.18 6.86 -19.83
N ASP A 72 9.97 6.50 -20.26
CA ASP A 72 9.00 5.78 -19.42
C ASP A 72 9.52 4.39 -19.04
N ALA A 73 10.10 3.66 -19.98
CA ALA A 73 10.71 2.35 -19.72
C ALA A 73 11.87 2.46 -18.72
N GLN A 74 12.76 3.45 -18.88
CA GLN A 74 13.86 3.71 -17.94
C GLN A 74 13.35 4.12 -16.56
N THR A 75 12.33 4.96 -16.49
CA THR A 75 11.71 5.37 -15.22
C THR A 75 11.15 4.15 -14.47
N ASN A 76 10.49 3.24 -15.18
CA ASN A 76 9.99 2.00 -14.58
C ASN A 76 11.13 1.06 -14.14
N GLN A 77 12.21 0.95 -14.91
CA GLN A 77 13.40 0.19 -14.52
C GLN A 77 13.99 0.72 -13.20
N LEU A 78 14.13 2.04 -13.07
CA LEU A 78 14.63 2.66 -11.84
C LEU A 78 13.72 2.41 -10.64
N ARG A 79 12.39 2.48 -10.82
CA ARG A 79 11.44 2.13 -9.76
C ARG A 79 11.57 0.67 -9.29
N HIS A 80 11.78 -0.26 -10.22
CA HIS A 80 12.02 -1.67 -9.86
C HIS A 80 13.36 -1.85 -9.13
N MET A 81 14.41 -1.16 -9.56
CA MET A 81 15.70 -1.18 -8.87
C MET A 81 15.61 -0.59 -7.47
N GLU A 82 14.90 0.53 -7.30
CA GLU A 82 14.67 1.17 -6.00
C GLU A 82 13.95 0.21 -5.04
N SER A 83 12.88 -0.44 -5.50
CA SER A 83 12.16 -1.44 -4.70
C SER A 83 13.05 -2.62 -4.30
N SER A 84 13.89 -3.09 -5.23
CA SER A 84 14.85 -4.18 -4.97
C SER A 84 15.89 -3.78 -3.93
N ILE A 85 16.40 -2.54 -4.01
CA ILE A 85 17.34 -1.97 -3.03
C ILE A 85 16.66 -1.83 -1.66
N ASN A 86 15.42 -1.37 -1.60
CA ASN A 86 14.67 -1.25 -0.34
C ASN A 86 14.49 -2.62 0.34
N LEU A 87 14.17 -3.66 -0.43
CA LEU A 87 14.07 -5.03 0.09
C LEU A 87 15.41 -5.54 0.63
N ILE A 88 16.51 -5.28 -0.08
CA ILE A 88 17.87 -5.61 0.39
C ILE A 88 18.18 -4.84 1.67
N GLY A 89 17.85 -3.54 1.72
CA GLY A 89 18.02 -2.69 2.90
C GLY A 89 17.33 -3.27 4.14
N GLN A 90 16.04 -3.62 4.03
CA GLN A 90 15.29 -4.27 5.10
C GLN A 90 15.90 -5.61 5.53
N THR A 91 16.38 -6.40 4.57
CA THR A 91 17.02 -7.69 4.84
C THR A 91 18.33 -7.50 5.63
N VAL A 92 19.13 -6.50 5.27
CA VAL A 92 20.37 -6.16 5.97
C VAL A 92 20.09 -5.61 7.37
N GLU A 93 19.11 -4.71 7.53
CA GLU A 93 18.71 -4.19 8.84
C GLU A 93 18.23 -5.31 9.77
N MET A 94 17.37 -6.19 9.26
CA MET A 94 16.92 -7.37 9.99
C MET A 94 18.10 -8.28 10.35
N HIS A 95 19.06 -8.47 9.44
CA HIS A 95 20.25 -9.28 9.70
C HIS A 95 21.12 -8.66 10.80
N LYS A 96 21.41 -7.35 10.71
CA LYS A 96 22.16 -6.62 11.73
C LYS A 96 21.51 -6.77 13.11
N GLU A 97 20.20 -6.54 13.19
CA GLU A 97 19.45 -6.70 14.44
C GLU A 97 19.50 -8.15 14.96
N LYS A 98 19.34 -9.15 14.07
CA LYS A 98 19.44 -10.56 14.44
C LYS A 98 20.82 -10.93 14.99
N VAL A 99 21.89 -10.43 14.37
CA VAL A 99 23.26 -10.66 14.84
C VAL A 99 23.46 -10.02 16.22
N SER A 100 23.10 -8.76 16.39
CA SER A 100 23.18 -8.06 17.68
C SER A 100 22.40 -8.78 18.78
N ARG A 101 21.17 -9.22 18.49
CA ARG A 101 20.34 -10.00 19.44
C ARG A 101 20.96 -11.36 19.77
N ARG A 102 21.60 -12.02 18.80
CA ARG A 102 22.31 -13.29 19.04
C ARG A 102 23.50 -13.06 19.97
N GLU A 103 24.29 -12.02 19.74
CA GLU A 103 25.45 -11.66 20.57
C GLU A 103 25.04 -11.38 22.02
N ILE A 104 24.05 -10.50 22.24
CA ILE A 104 23.56 -10.23 23.59
C ILE A 104 22.84 -11.44 24.19
N GLY A 105 22.16 -12.25 23.36
CA GLY A 105 21.41 -13.43 23.76
C GLY A 105 22.28 -14.51 24.42
N VAL A 106 23.55 -14.65 24.02
CA VAL A 106 24.53 -15.54 24.67
C VAL A 106 24.71 -15.19 26.16
N PHE A 107 24.55 -13.91 26.51
CA PHE A 107 24.66 -13.42 27.89
C PHE A 107 23.32 -13.40 28.65
N THR A 108 22.26 -13.98 28.08
CA THR A 108 20.94 -14.06 28.73
C THR A 108 20.60 -15.47 29.20
N ALA A 109 19.80 -15.56 30.24
CA ALA A 109 19.20 -16.81 30.70
C ALA A 109 17.69 -16.61 30.90
N ALA A 110 16.91 -17.68 30.67
CA ALA A 110 15.47 -17.61 30.85
C ALA A 110 15.11 -17.39 32.32
N ARG A 111 14.57 -16.22 32.65
CA ARG A 111 14.05 -15.93 33.99
C ARG A 111 12.57 -16.28 34.06
N ARG A 112 12.21 -17.31 34.83
CA ARG A 112 10.82 -17.61 35.17
C ARG A 112 10.39 -16.69 36.31
N VAL A 113 9.44 -15.80 36.04
CA VAL A 113 8.80 -14.99 37.08
C VAL A 113 7.45 -15.65 37.39
N PRO A 114 7.33 -16.43 38.48
CA PRO A 114 6.06 -17.02 38.84
C PRO A 114 5.06 -15.91 39.16
N ARG A 115 3.93 -15.92 38.44
CA ARG A 115 2.80 -15.05 38.73
C ARG A 115 2.04 -15.65 39.91
N CYS A 116 2.24 -15.11 41.10
CA CYS A 116 1.53 -15.53 42.31
C CYS A 116 0.56 -14.45 42.78
N HIS A 117 -0.54 -14.88 43.42
CA HIS A 117 -1.42 -14.00 44.15
C HIS A 117 -0.82 -13.71 45.53
N LYS A 118 -0.99 -12.49 46.04
CA LYS A 118 -0.38 -12.05 47.32
C LYS A 118 -0.84 -12.88 48.52
N ILE A 119 -2.04 -13.47 48.45
CA ILE A 119 -2.61 -14.32 49.49
C ILE A 119 -3.19 -15.56 48.81
N LEU A 120 -2.61 -16.72 49.11
CA LEU A 120 -3.24 -18.01 48.82
C LEU A 120 -3.83 -18.55 50.12
N PRO A 121 -5.16 -18.66 50.25
CA PRO A 121 -5.77 -19.39 51.35
C PRO A 121 -5.26 -20.84 51.37
N PRO A 122 -5.04 -21.44 52.55
CA PRO A 122 -4.70 -22.86 52.64
C PRO A 122 -5.75 -23.71 51.90
N LEU A 123 -5.33 -24.62 51.01
CA LEU A 123 -6.25 -25.53 50.28
C LEU A 123 -7.11 -26.39 51.22
N LEU A 124 -6.71 -26.51 52.50
CA LEU A 124 -7.46 -27.16 53.55
C LEU A 124 -8.74 -26.42 53.95
N ALA A 125 -9.06 -25.25 53.38
CA ALA A 125 -10.36 -24.60 53.55
C ALA A 125 -11.53 -25.38 52.91
N ALA A 126 -11.27 -26.36 52.03
CA ALA A 126 -12.26 -27.36 51.62
C ALA A 126 -12.48 -28.47 52.68
N GLY A 127 -11.67 -28.48 53.74
CA GLY A 127 -11.71 -29.45 54.84
C GLY A 127 -11.56 -28.80 56.22
N SER A 128 -11.87 -27.50 56.35
CA SER A 128 -11.98 -26.88 57.66
C SER A 128 -13.08 -27.64 58.40
N LYS A 129 -12.69 -28.51 59.34
CA LYS A 129 -13.66 -29.21 60.18
C LYS A 129 -14.57 -28.12 60.75
N PRO A 130 -15.90 -28.17 60.50
CA PRO A 130 -16.80 -27.19 61.08
C PRO A 130 -16.52 -27.18 62.56
N ARG A 131 -16.25 -25.98 63.10
CA ARG A 131 -15.96 -25.80 64.51
C ARG A 131 -17.06 -26.54 65.27
N PRO A 132 -16.73 -27.52 66.14
CA PRO A 132 -17.75 -28.33 66.78
C PRO A 132 -18.76 -27.44 67.50
N PRO A 133 -20.07 -27.72 67.39
CA PRO A 133 -21.08 -26.92 68.08
C PRO A 133 -20.81 -26.95 69.58
N TYR A 134 -21.01 -25.81 70.24
CA TYR A 134 -20.82 -25.69 71.68
C TYR A 134 -21.82 -26.58 72.42
N SER A 135 -21.34 -27.36 73.39
CA SER A 135 -22.15 -28.20 74.27
C SER A 135 -21.62 -28.06 75.70
N ARG A 136 -22.52 -27.79 76.66
CA ARG A 136 -22.15 -27.67 78.08
C ARG A 136 -21.84 -29.06 78.63
N ARG A 137 -20.62 -29.25 79.12
CA ARG A 137 -20.21 -30.45 79.85
C ARG A 137 -19.83 -30.08 81.28
N PRO A 138 -20.25 -30.84 82.30
CA PRO A 138 -19.82 -30.60 83.67
C PRO A 138 -18.30 -30.80 83.82
N ILE A 139 -17.72 -30.22 84.87
CA ILE A 139 -16.30 -30.38 85.17
C ILE A 139 -16.05 -31.87 85.48
N SER A 140 -15.14 -32.49 84.73
CA SER A 140 -14.73 -33.87 84.98
C SER A 140 -13.35 -33.88 85.62
N TYR A 141 -13.30 -34.22 86.90
CA TYR A 141 -12.07 -34.30 87.67
C TYR A 141 -11.20 -35.52 87.31
N GLN A 142 -11.71 -36.43 86.47
CA GLN A 142 -11.04 -37.69 86.09
C GLN A 142 -10.42 -37.65 84.68
N GLN A 143 -10.57 -36.55 83.93
CA GLN A 143 -10.11 -36.46 82.52
C GLN A 143 -8.62 -36.69 82.32
N LEU A 144 -7.82 -36.47 83.37
CA LEU A 144 -6.37 -36.56 83.32
C LEU A 144 -5.82 -37.75 84.11
N ASP A 145 -6.69 -38.56 84.75
CA ASP A 145 -6.26 -39.69 85.59
C ASP A 145 -5.49 -40.77 84.80
N GLY A 146 -5.66 -40.81 83.48
CA GLY A 146 -4.93 -41.68 82.56
C GLY A 146 -3.57 -41.14 82.10
N ILE A 147 -3.20 -39.92 82.48
CA ILE A 147 -1.92 -39.27 82.12
C ILE A 147 -1.01 -39.27 83.35
N GLY A 148 0.11 -39.98 83.29
CA GLY A 148 1.05 -40.09 84.41
C GLY A 148 0.60 -41.08 85.49
N HIS A 149 0.79 -40.75 86.77
CA HIS A 149 0.42 -41.58 87.93
C HIS A 149 -0.86 -41.05 88.60
N GLY A 150 -1.96 -41.02 87.86
CA GLY A 150 -3.24 -40.50 88.36
C GLY A 150 -3.83 -41.34 89.50
N ILE A 151 -4.43 -40.66 90.48
CA ILE A 151 -5.19 -41.28 91.57
C ILE A 151 -6.67 -41.28 91.21
N LYS A 152 -7.25 -42.47 91.07
CA LYS A 152 -8.69 -42.63 90.83
C LYS A 152 -9.44 -42.59 92.15
N VAL A 153 -10.37 -41.65 92.29
CA VAL A 153 -11.27 -41.59 93.45
C VAL A 153 -12.40 -42.60 93.25
N SER A 154 -12.34 -43.75 93.93
CA SER A 154 -13.44 -44.73 93.99
C SER A 154 -14.53 -44.20 94.92
N HIS A 155 -15.63 -43.64 94.37
CA HIS A 155 -16.72 -43.12 95.20
C HIS A 155 -17.64 -44.24 95.73
N THR A 156 -17.72 -44.41 97.06
CA THR A 156 -18.93 -44.88 97.76
C THR A 156 -19.93 -43.72 97.84
N HIS A 157 -21.17 -43.97 97.40
CA HIS A 157 -22.29 -43.03 97.17
C HIS A 157 -22.71 -42.14 98.37
N THR A 158 -23.23 -40.92 98.13
CA THR A 158 -24.66 -40.52 98.34
C THR A 158 -24.97 -39.00 98.14
N HIS A 159 -26.03 -38.74 97.36
CA HIS A 159 -27.02 -37.64 97.30
C HIS A 159 -26.73 -36.11 97.28
N THR A 160 -27.19 -35.52 96.15
CA THR A 160 -28.15 -34.39 95.95
C THR A 160 -27.86 -32.97 96.48
N HIS A 161 -27.75 -32.03 95.53
CA HIS A 161 -28.59 -30.81 95.56
C HIS A 161 -28.91 -30.34 94.13
N THR A 162 -30.17 -30.53 93.72
CA THR A 162 -30.75 -29.96 92.49
C THR A 162 -31.15 -28.53 92.79
N HIS A 163 -30.59 -27.54 92.08
CA HIS A 163 -31.14 -26.18 92.06
C HIS A 163 -31.51 -25.83 90.62
N THR A 164 -32.80 -26.00 90.29
CA THR A 164 -33.39 -25.53 89.03
C THR A 164 -33.58 -24.03 89.14
N HIS A 165 -32.91 -23.25 88.28
CA HIS A 165 -33.29 -21.86 88.04
C HIS A 165 -33.58 -21.69 86.55
N THR A 166 -34.85 -21.76 86.20
CA THR A 166 -35.38 -21.40 84.87
C THR A 166 -35.41 -19.88 84.79
N HIS A 167 -34.59 -19.29 83.92
CA HIS A 167 -34.78 -17.89 83.52
C HIS A 167 -35.09 -17.85 82.03
N THR A 168 -36.38 -17.74 81.71
CA THR A 168 -36.86 -17.43 80.37
C THR A 168 -36.53 -15.96 80.10
N HIS A 169 -35.72 -15.67 79.09
CA HIS A 169 -35.63 -14.32 78.54
C HIS A 169 -35.92 -14.37 77.05
N THR A 170 -37.15 -13.98 76.70
CA THR A 170 -37.56 -13.65 75.35
C THR A 170 -36.84 -12.36 74.95
N HIS A 171 -36.11 -12.39 73.84
CA HIS A 171 -35.74 -11.17 73.12
C HIS A 171 -36.17 -11.32 71.66
N THR A 172 -37.18 -10.52 71.34
CA THR A 172 -37.75 -10.27 70.03
C THR A 172 -36.73 -9.61 69.11
N VAL A 173 -36.77 -10.03 67.84
CA VAL A 173 -36.03 -9.48 66.71
C VAL A 173 -36.45 -8.03 66.43
N VAL A 174 -35.45 -7.15 66.26
CA VAL A 174 -35.44 -6.09 65.24
C VAL A 174 -34.05 -6.07 64.63
#